data_AF-A0A6M1P0N5-F1
#
_entry.id   AF-A0A6M1P0N5-F1
#
_cell.length_a   1.000
_cell.length_b   1.000
_cell.length_c   1.000
_cell.angle_alpha   90.00
_cell.angle_beta   90.00
_cell.angle_gamma   90.00
#
_symmetry.space_group_name_H-M   'P 1'
#
loop_
_entity.id
_entity.type
_entity.pdbx_description
1 polymer ?
#
loop_
_entity_poly.entity_id
_entity_poly.type
_entity_poly.pdbx_seq_one_letter_code
_entity_poly.pdbx_strand_id
1 'polypeptide(L)'
;MSIIRHERKIKLSFEHHKYLDVRRWNIAHTLFNNTPIHAHHPLPIWEKGEPTSKMSYIFKIDQTANRPTRTFLNTTYYFRIDNSGANSYLIQNPGY
;
A
#
# COMPACT_ATOMS: atom_id res chain seq x y z
N MET A 1 -22.66 -1.63 4.81
CA MET A 1 -21.54 -2.04 3.91
C MET A 1 -20.15 -1.84 4.54
N SER A 2 -19.89 -0.77 5.30
CA SER A 2 -18.57 -0.46 5.90
C SER A 2 -18.06 -1.51 6.90
N ILE A 3 -18.93 -2.04 7.77
CA ILE A 3 -18.56 -3.04 8.80
C ILE A 3 -18.00 -4.32 8.16
N ILE A 4 -18.66 -4.86 7.14
CA ILE A 4 -18.21 -6.08 6.45
C ILE A 4 -16.84 -5.87 5.78
N ARG A 5 -16.61 -4.70 5.17
CA ARG A 5 -15.32 -4.37 4.56
C ARG A 5 -14.20 -4.25 5.60
N HIS A 6 -14.54 -3.70 6.77
CA HIS A 6 -13.61 -3.59 7.91
C HIS A 6 -13.23 -4.97 8.46
N GLU A 7 -14.23 -5.82 8.74
CA GLU A 7 -14.03 -7.20 9.20
C GLU A 7 -13.14 -7.99 8.25
N ARG A 8 -13.43 -7.92 6.94
CA ARG A 8 -12.64 -8.63 5.92
C ARG A 8 -11.19 -8.13 5.85
N LYS A 9 -10.96 -6.82 5.98
CA LYS A 9 -9.61 -6.23 6.02
C LYS A 9 -8.79 -6.78 7.19
N ILE A 10 -9.42 -6.96 8.36
CA ILE A 10 -8.75 -7.47 9.57
C ILE A 10 -8.52 -8.97 9.47
N LYS A 11 -9.58 -9.74 9.21
CA LYS A 11 -9.54 -11.22 9.23
C LYS A 11 -8.64 -11.81 8.17
N LEU A 12 -8.63 -11.22 6.97
CA LEU A 12 -7.86 -11.72 5.82
C LEU A 12 -6.63 -10.84 5.53
N SER A 13 -6.09 -10.21 6.58
CA SER A 13 -4.88 -9.41 6.45
C SER A 13 -3.70 -10.31 6.07
N PHE A 14 -2.84 -9.82 5.17
CA PHE A 14 -1.66 -10.54 4.66
C PHE A 14 -1.94 -11.79 3.79
N GLU A 15 -3.19 -12.02 3.40
CA GLU A 15 -3.60 -13.14 2.52
C GLU A 15 -3.81 -12.70 1.05
N HIS A 16 -3.17 -11.62 0.61
CA HIS A 16 -3.32 -11.04 -0.75
C HIS A 16 -4.73 -10.58 -1.16
N HIS A 17 -5.77 -10.77 -0.34
CA HIS A 17 -7.15 -10.38 -0.65
C HIS A 17 -7.37 -8.88 -0.81
N LYS A 18 -6.73 -8.07 0.06
CA LYS A 18 -6.93 -6.61 0.11
C LYS A 18 -6.67 -5.94 -1.24
N TYR A 19 -5.72 -6.45 -2.02
CA TYR A 19 -5.37 -5.92 -3.33
C TYR A 19 -6.53 -6.01 -4.34
N LEU A 20 -7.20 -7.16 -4.38
CA LEU A 20 -8.35 -7.39 -5.27
C LEU A 20 -9.63 -6.76 -4.71
N ASP A 21 -9.80 -6.74 -3.39
CA ASP A 21 -10.99 -6.20 -2.72
C ASP A 21 -11.20 -4.71 -2.98
N VAL A 22 -10.16 -3.90 -2.78
CA VAL A 22 -10.22 -2.46 -3.05
C VAL A 22 -10.43 -2.14 -4.53
N ARG A 23 -9.95 -3.02 -5.43
CA ARG A 23 -10.14 -2.90 -6.88
C ARG A 23 -11.57 -3.22 -7.30
N ARG A 24 -12.10 -4.39 -6.90
CA ARG A 24 -13.48 -4.80 -7.25
C ARG A 24 -14.55 -3.91 -6.62
N TRP A 25 -14.24 -3.26 -5.50
CA TRP A 25 -15.12 -2.27 -4.88
C TRP A 25 -14.98 -0.87 -5.48
N ASN A 26 -14.08 -0.67 -6.45
CA ASN A 26 -13.79 0.61 -7.08
C ASN A 26 -13.44 1.75 -6.09
N ILE A 27 -12.68 1.42 -5.04
CA ILE A 27 -12.25 2.39 -4.00
C ILE A 27 -10.72 2.55 -3.93
N ALA A 28 -9.96 1.83 -4.74
CA ALA A 28 -8.50 1.86 -4.71
C ALA A 28 -7.94 3.27 -4.98
N HIS A 29 -8.47 4.00 -5.97
CA HIS A 29 -8.06 5.38 -6.25
C HIS A 29 -8.35 6.33 -5.08
N THR A 30 -9.49 6.16 -4.39
CA THR A 30 -9.81 6.99 -3.21
C THR A 30 -8.91 6.70 -2.01
N LEU A 31 -8.44 5.45 -1.86
CA LEU A 31 -7.68 5.00 -0.70
C LEU A 31 -6.16 5.15 -0.86
N PHE A 32 -5.65 5.14 -2.10
CA PHE A 32 -4.22 5.03 -2.36
C PHE A 32 -3.68 6.09 -3.30
N ASN A 33 -4.49 6.96 -3.90
CA ASN A 33 -3.97 8.05 -4.71
C ASN A 33 -3.43 9.17 -3.83
N ASN A 34 -2.19 9.59 -4.06
CA ASN A 34 -1.49 10.60 -3.25
C ASN A 34 -1.62 10.37 -1.74
N THR A 35 -1.65 9.10 -1.31
CA THR A 35 -1.87 8.75 0.08
C THR A 35 -0.55 8.33 0.75
N PRO A 36 -0.07 9.08 1.76
CA PRO A 36 1.11 8.68 2.53
C PRO A 36 0.77 7.52 3.46
N ILE A 37 1.74 6.62 3.68
CA ILE A 37 1.62 5.55 4.67
C ILE A 37 2.48 5.90 5.87
N HIS A 38 1.81 6.03 7.01
CA HIS A 38 2.45 6.29 8.29
C HIS A 38 2.76 4.99 9.01
N ALA A 39 3.85 4.99 9.77
CA ALA A 39 4.16 3.97 10.73
C ALA A 39 4.89 4.61 11.92
N HIS A 40 4.95 3.87 13.02
CA HIS A 40 5.81 4.25 14.13
C HIS A 40 7.26 4.06 13.72
N HIS A 41 8.05 5.13 13.84
CA HIS A 41 9.47 5.13 13.63
C HIS A 41 10.18 5.10 15.00
N PRO A 42 10.69 3.93 15.43
CA PRO A 42 11.47 3.83 16.66
C PRO A 42 12.85 4.45 16.46
N LEU A 43 13.13 5.54 17.18
CA LEU A 43 14.43 6.18 17.20
C LEU A 43 15.16 5.77 18.50
N PRO A 44 16.31 5.08 18.42
CA PRO A 44 17.06 4.73 19.62
C PRO A 44 17.68 5.97 20.27
N ILE A 45 17.60 6.06 21.60
CA ILE A 45 18.34 7.04 22.40
C ILE A 45 19.71 6.43 22.69
N TRP A 46 20.77 7.00 22.10
CA TRP A 46 22.13 6.53 22.30
C TRP A 46 22.67 6.94 23.67
N GLU A 47 22.72 5.99 24.60
CA GLU A 47 23.43 6.12 25.87
C GLU A 47 24.83 5.52 25.75
N LYS A 48 25.85 6.32 26.08
CA LYS A 48 27.26 5.93 25.89
C LYS A 48 27.62 4.77 26.81
N GLY A 49 27.93 3.61 26.22
CA GLY A 49 28.45 2.45 26.93
C GLY A 49 27.44 1.34 27.25
N GLU A 50 26.15 1.54 26.96
CA GLU A 50 25.14 0.48 27.13
C GLU A 50 24.94 -0.32 25.82
N PRO A 51 24.73 -1.64 25.91
CA PRO A 51 24.41 -2.48 24.76
C PRO A 51 23.04 -2.12 24.18
N THR A 52 22.84 -2.38 22.88
CA THR A 52 21.58 -2.06 22.16
C THR A 52 20.34 -2.63 22.84
N SER A 53 20.46 -3.78 23.52
CA SER A 53 19.39 -4.44 24.25
C SER A 53 18.82 -3.66 25.44
N LYS A 54 19.54 -2.63 25.93
CA LYS A 54 19.11 -1.77 27.05
C LYS A 54 18.79 -0.34 26.64
N MET A 55 18.86 -0.03 25.34
CA MET A 55 18.58 1.32 24.86
C MET A 55 17.10 1.65 24.98
N SER A 56 16.81 2.88 25.37
CA SER A 56 15.44 3.43 25.33
C SER A 56 15.10 3.90 23.91
N TYR A 57 13.81 3.86 23.54
CA TYR A 57 13.32 4.28 22.23
C TYR A 57 12.30 5.39 22.33
N ILE A 58 12.38 6.37 21.43
CA ILE A 58 11.33 7.36 21.20
C ILE A 58 10.59 6.98 19.93
N PHE A 59 9.27 6.82 20.02
CA PHE A 59 8.43 6.59 18.86
C PHE A 59 7.91 7.91 18.31
N LYS A 60 8.24 8.20 17.06
CA LYS A 60 7.60 9.28 16.30
C LYS A 60 6.70 8.68 15.22
N ILE A 61 5.52 9.24 15.03
CA ILE A 61 4.72 8.93 13.84
C ILE A 61 5.29 9.79 12.72
N ASP A 62 5.88 9.14 11.73
CA ASP A 62 6.43 9.82 10.56
C ASP A 62 5.88 9.15 9.29
N GLN A 63 5.99 9.83 8.15
CA GLN A 63 5.88 9.16 6.86
C GLN A 63 7.04 8.17 6.79
N THR A 64 6.73 6.90 6.91
CA THR A 64 7.71 5.84 7.10
C THR A 64 8.84 5.94 6.08
N ALA A 65 10.05 6.28 6.57
CA ALA A 65 11.33 6.09 5.89
C ALA A 65 11.39 6.54 4.42
N ASN A 66 11.25 7.85 4.12
CA ASN A 66 11.57 8.40 2.81
C ASN A 66 10.85 7.70 1.62
N ARG A 67 9.71 7.04 1.88
CA ARG A 67 9.00 6.29 0.85
C ARG A 67 8.09 7.24 0.08
N PRO A 68 8.12 7.20 -1.26
CA PRO A 68 7.26 8.06 -2.05
C PRO A 68 5.80 7.78 -1.74
N THR A 69 5.00 8.84 -1.75
CA THR A 69 3.56 8.76 -1.64
C THR A 69 3.04 7.77 -2.67
N ARG A 70 2.21 6.81 -2.24
CA ARG A 70 1.60 5.87 -3.19
C ARG A 70 0.65 6.63 -4.09
N THR A 71 0.66 6.27 -5.37
CA THR A 71 -0.27 6.78 -6.39
C THR A 71 -1.05 5.60 -6.96
N PHE A 72 -2.36 5.80 -7.10
CA PHE A 72 -3.25 4.82 -7.73
C PHE A 72 -4.24 5.59 -8.60
N LEU A 73 -4.01 5.58 -9.90
CA LEU A 73 -4.85 6.29 -10.86
C LEU A 73 -6.02 5.39 -11.30
N ASN A 74 -7.04 6.00 -11.88
CA ASN A 74 -8.18 5.25 -12.43
C ASN A 74 -7.76 4.31 -13.58
N THR A 75 -6.68 4.61 -14.30
CA THR A 75 -6.11 3.72 -15.33
C THR A 75 -5.48 2.47 -14.72
N THR A 76 -5.06 2.52 -13.45
CA THR A 76 -4.35 1.44 -12.75
C THR A 76 -5.28 0.33 -12.23
N TYR A 77 -6.59 0.37 -12.51
CA TYR A 77 -7.50 -0.72 -12.11
C TYR A 77 -7.25 -2.01 -12.90
N TYR A 78 -6.88 -1.86 -14.18
CA TYR A 78 -6.51 -2.96 -15.05
C TYR A 78 -5.00 -2.97 -15.25
N PHE A 79 -4.45 -4.12 -15.60
CA PHE A 79 -3.05 -4.22 -15.97
C PHE A 79 -2.89 -3.94 -17.45
N ARG A 80 -1.75 -3.36 -17.85
CA ARG A 80 -1.37 -3.34 -19.25
C ARG A 80 -1.28 -4.76 -19.79
N ILE A 81 -1.82 -4.98 -20.97
CA ILE A 81 -1.62 -6.21 -21.72
C ILE A 81 -0.27 -6.08 -22.44
N ASP A 82 0.69 -6.91 -22.06
CA ASP A 82 2.00 -6.93 -22.72
C ASP A 82 1.89 -7.57 -24.10
N ASN A 83 2.64 -7.02 -25.06
CA ASN A 83 2.68 -7.48 -26.44
C ASN A 83 1.29 -7.56 -27.12
N SER A 84 0.37 -6.63 -26.80
CA SER A 84 -0.97 -6.58 -27.39
C SER A 84 -0.97 -6.47 -28.92
N GLY A 85 0.12 -5.99 -29.53
CA GLY A 85 0.30 -5.91 -30.98
C GLY A 85 0.58 -7.25 -31.68
N ALA A 86 0.92 -8.31 -30.94
CA ALA A 86 1.19 -9.63 -31.54
C ALA A 86 -0.10 -10.38 -31.96
N ASN A 87 -1.26 -9.97 -31.44
CA ASN A 87 -2.54 -10.55 -31.81
C ASN A 87 -3.51 -9.43 -32.19
N SER A 88 -3.94 -9.40 -33.46
CA SER A 88 -4.83 -8.37 -34.00
C SER A 88 -6.23 -8.37 -33.37
N TYR A 89 -6.64 -9.45 -32.70
CA TYR A 89 -7.91 -9.53 -31.98
C TYR A 89 -7.84 -9.05 -30.53
N LEU A 90 -6.64 -8.78 -30.01
CA LEU A 90 -6.45 -8.38 -28.62
C LEU A 90 -6.41 -6.86 -28.49
N ILE A 91 -7.46 -6.29 -27.90
CA ILE A 91 -7.57 -4.85 -27.65
C ILE A 91 -6.94 -4.54 -26.28
N GLN A 92 -6.18 -3.45 -26.20
CA GLN A 92 -5.52 -3.00 -24.97
C GLN A 92 -6.54 -2.53 -23.92
N ASN A 93 -6.18 -2.70 -22.65
CA ASN A 93 -6.97 -2.19 -21.53
C ASN A 93 -6.96 -0.65 -21.52
N PRO A 94 -8.05 0.00 -21.08
CA PRO A 94 -8.15 1.46 -21.10
C PRO A 94 -7.07 2.11 -20.23
N GLY A 95 -6.39 3.11 -20.78
CA GLY A 95 -5.33 3.85 -20.11
C GLY A 95 -3.91 3.32 -20.30
N TYR A 96 -3.70 2.38 -21.23
CA TYR A 96 -2.40 1.79 -21.60
C TYR A 96 -2.19 1.72 -23.11
#